data_AF-A0A429EXF4-F1
#
_entry.id   AF-A0A429EXF4-F1
#
_cell.length_a   1.000
_cell.length_b   1.000
_cell.length_c   1.000
_cell.angle_alpha   90.00
_cell.angle_beta   90.00
_cell.angle_gamma   90.00
#
_symmetry.space_group_name_H-M   'P 1'
#
loop_
_entity.id
_entity.type
_entity.pdbx_description
1 polymer ?
#
loop_
_entity_poly.entity_id
_entity_poly.type
_entity_poly.pdbx_seq_one_letter_code
_entity_poly.pdbx_strand_id
1 'polypeptide(L)'
;MSRETQQSLEKDGWRCQIHTATRRVWSRHGTNPSHQFSDVADAVAGLPDAVLDGELVAVLTAGSGVAFDRLQTRAGRRGPARGADFTVHVALFDVLAVDDTDWRPRPYTERRTELLRLLEGSPPTLRAVPSTESRGRALQWVGALAGVEGLLGKRTNAP
;
A
#
# COMPACT_ATOMS: atom_id res chain seq x y z
N MET A 1 8.99 -18.29 25.13
CA MET A 1 9.11 -17.96 23.69
C MET A 1 8.44 -16.61 23.46
N SER A 2 9.23 -15.56 23.36
CA SER A 2 8.78 -14.20 23.03
C SER A 2 8.16 -14.22 21.63
N ARG A 3 6.92 -13.73 21.49
CA ARG A 3 6.25 -13.61 20.19
C ARG A 3 6.91 -12.46 19.41
N GLU A 4 7.71 -12.78 18.40
CA GLU A 4 8.32 -11.78 17.53
C GLU A 4 7.25 -11.07 16.69
N THR A 5 7.38 -9.75 16.59
CA THR A 5 6.40 -8.86 15.94
C THR A 5 7.16 -7.85 15.09
N GLN A 6 6.74 -7.72 13.83
CA GLN A 6 7.24 -6.71 12.92
C GLN A 6 6.32 -5.49 12.95
N GLN A 7 6.90 -4.30 13.11
CA GLN A 7 6.19 -3.03 13.16
C GLN A 7 6.19 -2.37 11.79
N SER A 8 5.05 -1.83 11.35
CA SER A 8 4.88 -1.00 10.15
C SER A 8 4.15 0.30 10.47
N LEU A 9 4.17 1.29 9.57
CA LEU A 9 3.41 2.54 9.75
C LEU A 9 1.91 2.32 9.51
N GLU A 10 1.07 2.93 10.34
CA GLU A 10 -0.37 3.09 10.11
C GLU A 10 -0.65 4.38 9.32
N LYS A 11 -1.64 4.36 8.41
CA LYS A 11 -1.93 5.42 7.43
C LYS A 11 -3.44 5.62 7.26
N ASP A 12 -3.92 6.87 7.22
CA ASP A 12 -5.35 7.23 7.00
C ASP A 12 -5.77 7.30 5.53
N GLY A 13 -5.37 6.32 4.75
CA GLY A 13 -5.75 6.31 3.34
C GLY A 13 -7.07 5.59 3.09
N TRP A 14 -7.24 5.16 1.85
CA TRP A 14 -8.32 4.23 1.50
C TRP A 14 -7.73 2.85 1.25
N ARG A 15 -7.99 1.92 2.18
CA ARG A 15 -7.54 0.53 2.03
C ARG A 15 -8.06 -0.08 0.74
N CYS A 16 -7.15 -0.70 0.02
CA CYS A 16 -7.39 -1.29 -1.28
C CYS A 16 -6.65 -2.61 -1.49
N GLN A 17 -7.25 -3.46 -2.31
CA GLN A 17 -6.58 -4.59 -2.95
C GLN A 17 -6.27 -4.24 -4.41
N ILE A 18 -5.06 -4.54 -4.84
CA ILE A 18 -4.59 -4.33 -6.21
C ILE A 18 -4.46 -5.71 -6.88
N HIS A 19 -5.26 -5.96 -7.90
CA HIS A 19 -5.16 -7.16 -8.73
C HIS A 19 -4.38 -6.78 -10.00
N THR A 20 -3.11 -7.17 -10.06
CA THR A 20 -2.17 -6.67 -11.08
C THR A 20 -2.52 -7.16 -12.49
N ALA A 21 -2.86 -8.45 -12.66
CA ALA A 21 -3.19 -9.02 -13.97
C ALA A 21 -4.41 -8.35 -14.64
N THR A 22 -5.41 -7.99 -13.84
CA THR A 22 -6.61 -7.29 -14.34
C THR A 22 -6.52 -5.78 -14.24
N ARG A 23 -5.43 -5.25 -13.68
CA ARG A 23 -5.23 -3.81 -13.38
C ARG A 23 -6.40 -3.24 -12.57
N ARG A 24 -6.89 -4.00 -11.60
CA ARG A 24 -8.05 -3.62 -10.79
C ARG A 24 -7.66 -3.15 -9.41
N VAL A 25 -8.31 -2.07 -8.98
CA VAL A 25 -8.28 -1.56 -7.61
C VAL A 25 -9.62 -1.91 -6.99
N TRP A 26 -9.60 -2.57 -5.84
CA TRP A 26 -10.78 -2.90 -5.07
C TRP A 26 -10.71 -2.23 -3.71
N SER A 27 -11.76 -1.54 -3.29
CA SER A 27 -11.82 -0.98 -1.94
C SER A 27 -12.06 -2.08 -0.91
N ARG A 28 -11.83 -1.76 0.36
CA ARG A 28 -12.25 -2.57 1.51
C ARG A 28 -13.73 -2.99 1.47
N HIS A 29 -14.60 -2.18 0.85
CA HIS A 29 -16.05 -2.43 0.79
C HIS A 29 -16.48 -3.17 -0.48
N GLY A 30 -15.54 -3.67 -1.28
CA GLY A 30 -15.84 -4.43 -2.50
C GLY A 30 -16.27 -3.58 -3.70
N THR A 31 -16.10 -2.25 -3.63
CA THR A 31 -16.26 -1.39 -4.81
C THR A 31 -15.01 -1.44 -5.69
N ASN A 32 -15.17 -1.24 -7.00
CA ASN A 32 -14.06 -1.18 -7.95
C ASN A 32 -13.84 0.27 -8.42
N PRO A 33 -12.96 1.03 -7.75
CA PRO A 33 -12.65 2.39 -8.16
C PRO A 33 -11.53 2.50 -9.22
N SER A 34 -11.25 1.45 -10.00
CA SER A 34 -10.18 1.47 -11.02
C SER A 34 -10.25 2.65 -11.98
N HIS A 35 -11.46 3.07 -12.36
CA HIS A 35 -11.59 4.19 -13.29
C HIS A 35 -11.24 5.54 -12.65
N GLN A 36 -11.46 5.71 -11.34
CA GLN A 36 -11.10 6.90 -10.57
C GLN A 36 -9.57 6.96 -10.36
N PHE A 37 -8.94 5.79 -10.22
CA PHE A 37 -7.53 5.61 -9.94
C PHE A 37 -6.80 4.91 -11.11
N SER A 38 -7.10 5.32 -12.34
CA SER A 38 -6.51 4.69 -13.53
C SER A 38 -4.98 4.86 -13.58
N ASP A 39 -4.45 5.92 -12.98
CA ASP A 39 -3.01 6.13 -12.75
C ASP A 39 -2.38 5.01 -11.89
N VAL A 40 -3.11 4.49 -10.90
CA VAL A 40 -2.67 3.33 -10.11
C VAL A 40 -2.82 2.04 -10.91
N ALA A 41 -3.91 1.89 -11.66
CA ALA A 41 -4.13 0.72 -12.52
C ALA A 41 -3.05 0.59 -13.61
N ASP A 42 -2.57 1.72 -14.15
CA ASP A 42 -1.48 1.74 -15.13
C ASP A 42 -0.12 1.46 -14.48
N ALA A 43 0.10 1.93 -13.24
CA ALA A 43 1.37 1.72 -12.52
C ALA A 43 1.67 0.24 -12.24
N VAL A 44 0.66 -0.63 -12.20
CA VAL A 44 0.82 -2.06 -11.91
C VAL A 44 1.00 -2.91 -13.17
N ALA A 45 0.96 -2.29 -14.36
CA ALA A 45 1.00 -2.96 -15.65
C ALA A 45 2.25 -3.83 -15.89
N GLY A 46 3.37 -3.51 -15.24
CA GLY A 46 4.64 -4.24 -15.37
C GLY A 46 4.92 -5.25 -14.25
N LEU A 47 3.98 -5.43 -13.31
CA LEU A 47 4.15 -6.39 -12.22
C LEU A 47 3.72 -7.81 -12.64
N PRO A 48 4.28 -8.86 -12.01
CA PRO A 48 3.74 -10.22 -12.12
C PRO A 48 2.27 -10.30 -11.68
N ASP A 49 1.58 -11.40 -12.04
CA ASP A 49 0.23 -11.63 -11.56
C ASP A 49 0.22 -11.80 -10.04
N ALA A 50 -0.48 -10.92 -9.36
CA ALA A 50 -0.52 -10.85 -7.92
C ALA A 50 -1.76 -10.11 -7.43
N VAL A 51 -2.14 -10.42 -6.19
CA VAL A 51 -3.09 -9.64 -5.40
C VAL A 51 -2.33 -9.01 -4.24
N LEU A 52 -2.22 -7.68 -4.24
CA LEU A 52 -1.49 -6.92 -3.22
C LEU A 52 -2.48 -6.18 -2.31
N ASP A 53 -2.17 -6.07 -1.02
CA ASP A 53 -2.97 -5.31 -0.05
C ASP A 53 -2.21 -4.05 0.36
N GLY A 54 -2.91 -2.92 0.41
CA GLY A 54 -2.30 -1.63 0.63
C GLY A 54 -3.29 -0.50 0.86
N GLU A 55 -2.74 0.70 0.93
CA GLU A 55 -3.49 1.93 1.18
C GLU A 55 -3.30 2.91 0.02
N LEU A 56 -4.39 3.46 -0.53
CA LEU A 56 -4.30 4.60 -1.42
C LEU A 56 -3.93 5.85 -0.61
N VAL A 57 -2.94 6.60 -1.10
CA VAL A 57 -2.41 7.78 -0.42
C VAL A 57 -2.29 8.93 -1.41
N ALA A 58 -2.83 10.09 -1.06
CA ALA A 58 -2.60 11.31 -1.82
C ALA A 58 -1.34 12.03 -1.30
N VAL A 59 -0.36 12.23 -2.18
CA VAL A 59 0.92 12.86 -1.89
C VAL A 59 0.94 14.22 -2.56
N LEU A 60 1.15 15.29 -1.80
CA LEU A 60 1.22 16.63 -2.34
C LEU A 60 2.41 16.77 -3.29
N THR A 61 2.22 17.44 -4.42
CA THR A 61 3.29 17.72 -5.38
C THR A 61 4.28 18.76 -4.85
N ALA A 62 3.79 19.65 -3.98
CA ALA A 62 4.62 20.58 -3.22
C ALA A 62 4.98 19.97 -1.86
N GLY A 63 6.27 19.70 -1.66
CA GLY A 63 6.79 19.13 -0.40
C GLY A 63 6.63 17.61 -0.30
N SER A 64 6.60 17.09 0.92
CA SER A 64 6.50 15.65 1.24
C SER A 64 5.24 15.29 2.04
N GLY A 65 4.26 16.20 2.05
CA GLY A 65 3.02 16.04 2.81
C GLY A 65 2.08 15.01 2.19
N VAL A 66 1.36 14.31 3.06
CA VAL A 66 0.24 13.44 2.69
C VAL A 66 -1.06 14.16 3.02
N ALA A 67 -2.03 14.12 2.10
CA ALA A 67 -3.30 14.83 2.23
C ALA A 67 -4.47 13.92 1.83
N PHE A 68 -4.90 13.05 2.75
CA PHE A 68 -5.87 11.99 2.49
C PHE A 68 -7.24 12.49 2.05
N ASP A 69 -7.66 13.65 2.54
CA ASP A 69 -8.86 14.37 2.11
C ASP A 69 -8.90 14.60 0.58
N ARG A 70 -7.72 14.77 -0.04
CA ARG A 70 -7.62 14.92 -1.50
C ARG A 70 -8.10 13.70 -2.27
N LEU A 71 -8.05 12.49 -1.71
CA LEU A 71 -8.62 11.29 -2.36
C LEU A 71 -10.13 11.43 -2.57
N GLN A 72 -10.84 12.13 -1.68
CA GLN A 72 -12.28 12.36 -1.82
C GLN A 72 -12.59 13.21 -3.07
N THR A 73 -11.67 14.06 -3.51
CA THR A 73 -11.85 14.87 -4.74
C THR A 73 -11.86 14.03 -6.01
N ARG A 74 -11.38 12.78 -5.96
CA ARG A 74 -11.48 11.78 -7.04
C ARG A 74 -12.83 11.06 -7.04
N ALA A 75 -13.61 11.13 -5.95
CA ALA A 75 -14.93 10.50 -5.90
C ALA A 75 -15.83 11.07 -7.01
N GLY A 76 -16.43 10.17 -7.81
CA GLY A 76 -17.27 10.54 -8.96
C GLY A 76 -16.53 11.05 -10.20
N ARG A 77 -15.20 11.16 -10.20
CA ARG A 77 -14.42 11.53 -11.38
C ARG A 77 -14.04 10.33 -12.24
N ARG A 78 -13.72 10.60 -13.51
CA ARG A 78 -13.08 9.64 -14.41
C ARG A 78 -11.59 9.97 -14.52
N GLY A 79 -10.76 9.26 -13.77
CA GLY A 79 -9.30 9.34 -13.83
C GLY A 79 -8.67 10.50 -13.06
N PRO A 80 -7.37 10.76 -13.29
CA PRO A 80 -6.61 11.81 -12.63
C PRO A 80 -7.18 13.21 -12.84
N ALA A 81 -7.25 13.99 -11.77
CA ALA A 81 -7.52 15.41 -11.87
C ALA A 81 -6.30 16.12 -12.48
N ARG A 82 -6.39 16.51 -13.76
CA ARG A 82 -5.34 17.29 -14.43
C ARG A 82 -5.10 18.59 -13.66
N GLY A 83 -3.83 18.90 -13.37
CA GLY A 83 -3.44 20.10 -12.63
C GLY A 83 -3.68 20.02 -11.12
N ALA A 84 -3.97 18.83 -10.57
CA ALA A 84 -4.04 18.65 -9.12
C ALA A 84 -2.70 18.95 -8.44
N ASP A 85 -2.77 19.47 -7.21
CA ASP A 85 -1.64 19.71 -6.31
C ASP A 85 -1.16 18.43 -5.61
N PHE A 86 -1.59 17.25 -6.08
CA PHE A 86 -1.24 15.95 -5.51
C PHE A 86 -1.19 14.84 -6.57
N THR A 87 -0.41 13.80 -6.29
CA THR A 87 -0.40 12.51 -6.98
C THR A 87 -0.98 11.43 -6.07
N VAL A 88 -1.50 10.35 -6.65
CA VAL A 88 -1.97 9.20 -5.87
C VAL A 88 -0.91 8.10 -5.92
N HIS A 89 -0.57 7.57 -4.75
CA HIS A 89 0.36 6.46 -4.56
C HIS A 89 -0.36 5.31 -3.84
N VAL A 90 0.25 4.12 -3.86
CA VAL A 90 -0.18 2.97 -3.08
C VAL A 90 0.92 2.58 -2.09
N ALA A 91 0.59 2.66 -0.80
CA ALA A 91 1.41 2.18 0.29
C ALA A 91 1.05 0.71 0.57
N LEU A 92 1.82 -0.21 0.01
CA LEU A 92 1.58 -1.66 0.04
C LEU A 92 2.17 -2.31 1.30
N PHE A 93 1.44 -3.20 1.94
CA PHE A 93 1.86 -3.82 3.20
C PHE A 93 1.64 -5.34 3.27
N ASP A 94 1.02 -5.96 2.25
CA ASP A 94 0.89 -7.42 2.16
C ASP A 94 0.79 -7.91 0.70
N VAL A 95 1.03 -9.21 0.51
CA VAL A 95 0.74 -9.95 -0.72
C VAL A 95 -0.19 -11.11 -0.37
N LEU A 96 -1.32 -11.20 -1.07
CA LEU A 96 -2.39 -12.16 -0.79
C LEU A 96 -2.35 -13.35 -1.76
N ALA A 97 -1.92 -13.12 -3.00
CA ALA A 97 -1.75 -14.16 -4.00
C ALA A 97 -0.65 -13.76 -5.00
N VAL A 98 0.00 -14.76 -5.60
CA VAL A 98 0.94 -14.61 -6.72
C VAL A 98 0.67 -15.76 -7.69
N ASP A 99 0.45 -15.43 -8.96
CA ASP A 99 -0.07 -16.36 -9.97
C ASP A 99 -1.29 -17.13 -9.39
N ASP A 100 -1.31 -18.45 -9.52
CA ASP A 100 -2.38 -19.32 -9.00
C ASP A 100 -2.22 -19.69 -7.51
N THR A 101 -1.24 -19.13 -6.80
CA THR A 101 -0.92 -19.51 -5.42
C THR A 101 -1.55 -18.54 -4.41
N ASP A 102 -2.31 -19.07 -3.45
CA ASP A 102 -2.77 -18.34 -2.27
C ASP A 102 -1.62 -18.18 -1.26
N TRP A 103 -1.23 -16.93 -0.97
CA TRP A 103 -0.15 -16.59 -0.05
C TRP A 103 -0.64 -16.33 1.38
N ARG A 104 -1.95 -16.14 1.59
CA ARG A 104 -2.52 -15.81 2.91
C ARG A 104 -2.18 -16.82 4.02
N PRO A 105 -2.07 -18.14 3.76
CA PRO A 105 -1.70 -19.11 4.81
C PRO A 105 -0.23 -19.03 5.25
N ARG A 106 0.64 -18.37 4.48
CA ARG A 106 2.09 -18.30 4.76
C ARG A 106 2.40 -17.31 5.88
N PRO A 107 3.51 -17.49 6.62
CA PRO A 107 4.02 -16.50 7.57
C PRO A 107 4.14 -15.09 6.97
N TYR A 108 3.81 -14.06 7.75
CA TYR A 108 3.93 -12.67 7.32
C TYR A 108 5.34 -12.29 6.83
N THR A 109 6.41 -12.85 7.40
CA THR A 109 7.78 -12.59 6.95
C THR A 109 8.03 -13.10 5.52
N GLU A 110 7.49 -14.26 5.16
CA GLU A 110 7.55 -14.79 3.79
C GLU A 110 6.77 -13.87 2.84
N ARG A 111 5.54 -13.50 3.21
CA ARG A 111 4.72 -12.59 2.41
C ARG A 111 5.39 -11.23 2.24
N ARG A 112 6.01 -10.69 3.29
CA ARG A 112 6.72 -9.41 3.23
C ARG A 112 7.91 -9.48 2.28
N THR A 113 8.67 -10.57 2.32
CA THR A 113 9.83 -10.79 1.44
C THR A 113 9.38 -10.84 -0.01
N GLU A 114 8.31 -11.59 -0.28
CA GLU A 114 7.75 -11.69 -1.63
C GLU A 114 7.19 -10.35 -2.13
N LEU A 115 6.49 -9.60 -1.27
CA LEU A 115 6.04 -8.25 -1.59
C LEU A 115 7.21 -7.33 -1.99
N LEU A 116 8.35 -7.40 -1.29
CA LEU A 116 9.53 -6.59 -1.65
C LEU A 116 10.07 -7.01 -3.01
N ARG A 117 10.20 -8.32 -3.25
CA ARG A 117 10.69 -8.89 -4.51
C ARG A 117 9.82 -8.46 -5.69
N LEU A 118 8.50 -8.54 -5.55
CA LEU A 118 7.54 -8.11 -6.58
C LEU A 118 7.65 -6.62 -6.90
N LEU A 119 8.06 -5.80 -5.94
CA LEU A 119 8.17 -4.34 -6.10
C LEU A 119 9.55 -3.87 -6.57
N GLU A 120 10.51 -4.77 -6.79
CA GLU A 120 11.80 -4.42 -7.38
C GLU A 120 11.61 -3.83 -8.79
N GLY A 121 12.14 -2.63 -9.02
CA GLY A 121 11.97 -1.91 -10.28
C GLY A 121 10.58 -1.32 -10.52
N SER A 122 9.64 -1.44 -9.57
CA SER A 122 8.31 -0.86 -9.67
C SER A 122 8.33 0.69 -9.66
N PRO A 123 7.36 1.35 -10.32
CA PRO A 123 7.32 2.80 -10.37
C PRO A 123 7.14 3.43 -8.97
N PRO A 124 7.54 4.70 -8.76
CA PRO A 124 7.40 5.38 -7.47
C PRO A 124 5.99 5.49 -6.90
N THR A 125 4.99 5.30 -7.75
CA THR A 125 3.58 5.19 -7.38
C THR A 125 3.32 4.00 -6.44
N LEU A 126 4.11 2.93 -6.52
CA LEU A 126 3.97 1.72 -5.71
C LEU A 126 5.12 1.66 -4.70
N ARG A 127 4.79 1.64 -3.41
CA ARG A 127 5.79 1.65 -2.34
C ARG A 127 5.39 0.68 -1.24
N ALA A 128 6.32 -0.19 -0.86
CA ALA A 128 6.14 -0.97 0.34
C ALA A 128 6.22 -0.07 1.58
N VAL A 129 5.32 -0.26 2.54
CA VAL A 129 5.37 0.44 3.82
C VAL A 129 6.65 0.04 4.56
N PRO A 130 7.43 1.01 5.08
CA PRO A 130 8.59 0.71 5.91
C PRO A 130 8.21 -0.22 7.08
N SER A 131 9.05 -1.21 7.35
CA SER A 131 8.84 -2.14 8.44
C SER A 131 10.14 -2.50 9.16
N THR A 132 10.05 -2.81 10.44
CA THR A 132 11.21 -3.21 11.26
C THR A 132 10.79 -4.14 12.39
N GLU A 133 11.68 -5.05 12.77
CA GLU A 133 11.54 -5.86 13.99
C GLU A 133 12.01 -5.11 15.25
N SER A 134 12.76 -4.01 15.07
CA SER A 134 13.23 -3.19 16.19
C SER A 134 12.12 -2.24 16.64
N ARG A 135 11.53 -2.52 17.81
CA ARG A 135 10.57 -1.61 18.45
C ARG A 135 11.13 -0.21 18.65
N GLY A 136 12.40 -0.09 19.06
CA GLY A 136 13.05 1.21 19.27
C GLY A 136 13.13 2.03 17.98
N ARG A 137 13.50 1.37 16.86
CA ARG A 137 13.52 2.01 15.54
C ARG A 137 12.10 2.38 15.07
N ALA A 138 11.12 1.52 15.33
CA ALA A 138 9.73 1.80 14.97
C ALA A 138 9.20 3.04 15.70
N LEU A 139 9.49 3.18 17.00
CA LEU A 139 9.07 4.33 17.80
C LEU A 139 9.66 5.66 17.31
N GLN A 140 10.85 5.65 16.70
CA GLN A 140 11.44 6.84 16.10
C GLN A 140 10.66 7.34 14.87
N TRP A 141 9.80 6.52 14.27
CA TRP A 141 9.00 6.93 13.11
C TRP A 141 7.74 7.69 13.50
N VAL A 142 7.25 7.50 14.73
CA VAL A 142 6.06 8.18 15.24
C VAL A 142 6.37 9.67 15.41
N GLY A 143 5.59 10.54 14.77
CA GLY A 143 5.79 11.99 14.80
C GLY A 143 6.90 12.55 13.90
N ALA A 144 7.80 11.69 13.38
CA ALA A 144 8.85 12.11 12.45
C ALA A 144 8.38 12.14 10.97
N LEU A 145 7.33 11.40 10.65
CA LEU A 145 6.80 11.27 9.30
C LEU A 145 5.39 11.86 9.24
N ALA A 146 5.18 12.82 8.33
CA ALA A 146 3.87 13.42 8.11
C ALA A 146 2.83 12.36 7.69
N GLY A 147 1.64 12.42 8.27
CA GLY A 147 0.53 11.48 7.97
C GLY A 147 0.80 10.04 8.40
N VAL A 148 1.56 9.82 9.47
CA VAL A 148 1.61 8.54 10.19
C VAL A 148 0.83 8.70 11.48
N GLU A 149 -0.26 7.94 11.65
CA GLU A 149 -1.05 7.97 12.90
C GLU A 149 -0.46 7.07 13.99
N GLY A 150 0.24 6.01 13.58
CA GLY A 150 0.63 4.98 14.51
C GLY A 150 1.55 3.92 13.93
N LEU A 151 1.76 2.89 14.74
CA LEU A 151 2.52 1.70 14.38
C LEU A 151 1.58 0.50 14.44
N LEU A 152 1.62 -0.32 13.41
CA LEU A 152 0.89 -1.57 13.33
C LEU A 152 1.86 -2.74 13.51
N GLY A 153 1.60 -3.55 14.54
CA GLY A 153 2.37 -4.75 14.83
C GLY A 153 1.77 -5.98 14.17
N LYS A 154 2.53 -6.65 13.29
CA LYS A 154 2.19 -7.93 12.70
C LYS A 154 3.03 -9.04 13.33
N ARG A 155 2.38 -10.12 13.79
CA ARG A 155 3.09 -11.31 14.27
C ARG A 155 3.83 -11.94 13.09
N THR A 156 5.13 -12.19 13.23
CA THR A 156 5.99 -12.65 12.14
C THR A 156 5.53 -14.00 11.55
N ASN A 157 5.14 -14.92 12.41
CA ASN A 157 4.73 -16.29 12.04
C ASN A 157 3.21 -16.45 11.90
N ALA A 158 2.43 -15.37 11.95
CA ALA A 158 1.01 -15.48 11.72
C ALA A 158 0.69 -15.53 10.22
N PRO A 159 -0.33 -16.32 9.83
CA PRO A 159 -1.03 -16.07 8.57
C PRO A 159 -1.67 -14.67 8.62
#